data_AF-A0A0F9MNF4-F1
#
_entry.id   AF-A0A0F9MNF4-F1
#
_cell.length_a   1.000
_cell.length_b   1.000
_cell.length_c   1.000
_cell.angle_alpha   90.00
_cell.angle_beta   90.00
_cell.angle_gamma   90.00
#
_symmetry.space_group_name_H-M   'P 1'
#
loop_
_entity.id
_entity.type
_entity.pdbx_description
1 polymer ?
#
loop_
_entity_poly.entity_id
_entity_poly.type
_entity_poly.pdbx_seq_one_letter_code
_entity_poly.pdbx_strand_id
1 'polypeptide(L)' 'MNKDELKKRTKDFTHRCVKLAIVLPKTQLGKHITGQLIRCSTSVAANYRSCCLGQLCCKAKHCP' A
#
# COMPACT_ATOMS: atom_id res chain seq x y z
N MET A 1 -12.55 10.50 -8.52
CA MET A 1 -11.48 9.53 -8.20
C MET A 1 -11.74 8.25 -8.96
N ASN A 2 -10.95 7.95 -9.99
CA ASN A 2 -11.11 6.73 -10.80
C ASN A 2 -10.28 5.57 -10.21
N LYS A 3 -10.65 4.32 -10.50
CA LYS A 3 -9.99 3.12 -9.94
C LYS A 3 -8.50 3.10 -10.25
N ASP A 4 -8.13 3.40 -11.49
CA ASP A 4 -6.73 3.45 -11.94
C ASP A 4 -5.91 4.54 -11.25
N GLU A 5 -6.53 5.67 -10.93
CA GLU A 5 -5.86 6.74 -10.22
C GLU A 5 -5.55 6.37 -8.77
N LEU A 6 -6.49 5.70 -8.09
CA LEU A 6 -6.26 5.20 -6.74
C LEU A 6 -5.15 4.13 -6.74
N LYS A 7 -5.14 3.24 -7.75
CA LYS A 7 -4.10 2.22 -7.97
C LYS A 7 -2.72 2.84 -8.17
N LYS A 8 -2.65 3.90 -8.99
CA LYS A 8 -1.41 4.66 -9.25
C LYS A 8 -0.94 5.36 -7.98
N ARG A 9 -1.84 6.06 -7.27
CA ARG A 9 -1.53 6.75 -6.01
C ARG A 9 -1.02 5.81 -4.92
N THR A 10 -1.59 4.60 -4.79
CA THR A 10 -1.12 3.61 -3.81
C THR A 10 0.28 3.09 -4.15
N LYS A 11 0.57 2.83 -5.44
CA LYS A 11 1.92 2.46 -5.90
C LYS A 11 2.93 3.57 -5.66
N ASP A 12 2.59 4.81 -6.03
CA ASP A 12 3.45 5.98 -5.81
C ASP A 12 3.68 6.25 -4.33
N PHE A 13 2.70 5.99 -3.47
CA PHE A 13 2.87 6.08 -2.03
C PHE A 13 3.89 5.06 -1.52
N THR A 14 3.74 3.77 -1.87
CA THR A 14 4.71 2.72 -1.48
C THR A 14 6.11 3.06 -1.98
N HIS A 15 6.24 3.52 -3.22
CA HIS A 15 7.53 3.83 -3.81
C HIS A 15 8.23 5.02 -3.12
N ARG A 16 7.47 6.05 -2.72
CA ARG A 16 7.98 7.16 -1.91
C ARG A 16 8.43 6.72 -0.53
N CYS A 17 7.71 5.82 0.12
CA CYS A 17 8.09 5.29 1.42
C CYS A 17 9.38 4.46 1.35
N VAL A 18 9.58 3.67 0.29
CA VAL A 18 10.84 2.95 0.06
C VAL A 18 11.99 3.92 -0.17
N LYS A 19 11.79 4.97 -0.98
CA LYS A 19 12.82 6.02 -1.16
C LYS A 19 13.18 6.69 0.17
N LEU A 20 12.19 7.10 0.97
CA LEU A 20 12.42 7.70 2.28
C LEU A 20 13.20 6.77 3.21
N ALA A 21 12.88 5.48 3.22
CA ALA A 21 13.59 4.46 3.98
C ALA A 21 15.07 4.32 3.58
N ILE A 22 15.42 4.56 2.31
CA ILE A 22 16.81 4.48 1.81
C ILE A 22 17.64 5.69 2.26
N VAL A 23 17.03 6.88 2.37
CA VAL A 23 17.73 8.11 2.79
C VAL A 23 17.91 8.18 4.32
N LEU A 24 17.12 7.41 5.08
CA LEU A 24 17.21 7.42 6.54
C LEU A 24 18.59 6.92 7.02
N PRO A 25 19.22 7.60 8.00
CA PRO A 25 20.49 7.17 8.55
C PRO A 25 20.34 5.79 9.21
N LYS A 26 21.35 4.91 9.04
CA LYS A 26 21.35 3.52 9.56
C LYS A 26 21.55 3.43 11.09
N THR A 27 20.96 4.35 11.84
CA THR A 27 20.92 4.32 13.32
C THR A 27 19.84 3.35 13.79
N GLN A 28 19.85 2.98 15.07
CA GLN A 28 18.82 2.10 15.65
C GLN A 28 17.41 2.69 15.49
N LEU A 29 17.29 4.01 15.71
CA LEU A 29 16.04 4.74 15.47
C LEU A 29 15.65 4.74 14.00
N GLY A 30 16.60 4.98 13.09
CA GLY A 30 16.34 4.97 11.65
C GLY A 30 15.85 3.61 11.14
N LYS A 31 16.43 2.51 11.64
CA LYS A 31 15.97 1.14 11.35
C LYS A 31 14.56 0.89 11.88
N HIS A 32 14.25 1.37 13.09
CA HIS A 32 12.93 1.20 13.70
C HIS A 32 11.85 1.94 12.90
N ILE A 33 12.11 3.20 12.55
CA ILE A 33 11.21 4.02 11.73
C ILE A 33 11.03 3.40 10.35
N THR A 34 12.12 2.94 9.72
CA THR A 34 12.07 2.27 8.41
C THR A 34 11.20 1.02 8.43
N GLY A 35 11.35 0.17 9.45
CA GLY A 35 10.53 -1.04 9.61
C GLY A 35 9.03 -0.73 9.75
N GLN A 36 8.70 0.29 10.56
CA GLN A 36 7.31 0.74 10.72
C GLN A 36 6.75 1.32 9.41
N LEU A 37 7.55 2.16 8.73
CA LEU A 37 7.16 2.80 7.48
C LEU A 37 6.85 1.77 6.38
N ILE A 38 7.70 0.74 6.24
CA ILE A 38 7.51 -0.33 5.25
C ILE A 38 6.25 -1.15 5.56
N ARG A 39 6.02 -1.52 6.83
CA ARG A 39 4.83 -2.27 7.26
C ARG A 39 3.54 -1.51 6.95
N CYS A 40 3.46 -0.26 7.37
CA CYS A 40 2.28 0.58 7.14
C CYS A 40 2.03 0.79 5.64
N SER A 41 3.09 1.03 4.86
CA SER A 41 2.97 1.25 3.41
C SER A 41 2.46 0.02 2.64
N THR A 42 2.89 -1.17 3.06
CA THR A 42 2.48 -2.43 2.43
C THR A 42 1.03 -2.78 2.78
N SER A 43 0.59 -2.48 4.00
CA SER A 43 -0.81 -2.66 4.44
C SER A 43 -1.80 -1.89 3.56
N VAL A 44 -1.48 -0.65 3.16
CA VAL A 44 -2.34 0.15 2.25
C VAL A 44 -2.48 -0.51 0.87
N ALA A 45 -1.39 -1.01 0.30
CA ALA A 45 -1.41 -1.71 -0.99
C ALA A 45 -2.20 -3.02 -0.91
N ALA A 46 -2.03 -3.79 0.17
CA ALA A 46 -2.77 -5.02 0.43
C ALA A 46 -4.28 -4.74 0.59
N ASN A 47 -4.66 -3.74 1.41
CA ASN A 47 -6.05 -3.36 1.63
C ASN A 47 -6.73 -2.86 0.36
N TYR A 48 -6.03 -2.08 -0.46
CA TYR A 48 -6.55 -1.66 -1.77
C TYR A 48 -6.82 -2.87 -2.69
N ARG A 49 -5.91 -3.85 -2.70
CA ARG A 49 -6.09 -5.09 -3.48
C ARG A 49 -7.27 -5.91 -2.96
N SER A 50 -7.39 -6.09 -1.65
CA SER A 50 -8.50 -6.80 -1.01
C SER A 50 -9.84 -6.12 -1.28
N CYS A 51 -9.91 -4.79 -1.22
CA CYS A 51 -11.10 -4.03 -1.57
C CYS A 51 -11.49 -4.21 -3.05
N CYS A 52 -10.53 -4.23 -3.96
CA CYS A 52 -10.78 -4.50 -5.38
C CYS A 52 -11.31 -5.93 -5.60
N LEU A 53 -10.76 -6.92 -4.90
CA LEU A 53 -11.21 -8.32 -4.96
C LEU A 53 -12.61 -8.48 -4.35
N GLY A 54 -12.87 -7.86 -3.20
CA GLY A 54 -14.18 -7.84 -2.56
C GLY A 54 -15.24 -7.14 -3.39
N GLN A 55 -14.90 -6.04 -4.08
CA GLN A 55 -15.82 -5.40 -5.03
C GLN A 55 -16.11 -6.26 -6.25
N LEU A 56 -15.13 -7.04 -6.74
CA LEU A 56 -15.37 -7.99 -7.83
C LEU A 56 -16.35 -9.07 -7.38
N CYS A 57 -16.16 -9.60 -6.17
CA CYS A 57 -17.05 -10.59 -5.56
C CYS A 57 -18.46 -10.03 -5.33
N CYS A 58 -18.58 -8.79 -4.86
CA CYS A 58 -19.90 -8.14 -4.68
C CYS A 58 -20.58 -7.75 -6.00
N LYS A 59 -19.83 -7.39 -7.05
CA LYS A 59 -20.40 -7.16 -8.40
C LYS A 59 -20.79 -8.46 -9.10
N ALA A 60 -20.16 -9.57 -8.76
CA ALA A 60 -20.48 -10.90 -9.24
C ALA A 60 -21.62 -11.58 -8.44
N LYS A 61 -22.42 -10.83 -7.65
CA LYS A 61 -23.64 -11.33 -7.02
C LYS A 61 -24.79 -11.50 -8.02
N HIS A 62 -24.55 -12.32 -9.03
CA HIS A 62 -25.46 -13.41 -9.37
C HIS A 62 -24.63 -14.68 -9.12
N CYS A 63 -24.42 -14.98 -7.84
CA CYS A 63 -23.79 -16.21 -7.40
C CYS A 63 -24.95 -17.17 -7.06
N PRO A 64 -24.91 -18.45 -7.48
CA PRO A 64 -25.90 -19.46 -7.07
C PRO A 64 -25.98 -19.59 -5.54
#